data_AF-A0A843B180-F1
#
_entry.id   AF-A0A843B180-F1
#
_cell.length_a   1.000
_cell.length_b   1.000
_cell.length_c   1.000
_cell.angle_alpha   90.00
_cell.angle_beta   90.00
_cell.angle_gamma   90.00
#
_symmetry.space_group_name_H-M   'P 1'
#
loop_
_entity.id
_entity.type
_entity.pdbx_description
1 polymer ?
#
loop_
_entity_poly.entity_id
_entity_poly.type
_entity_poly.pdbx_seq_one_letter_code
_entity_poly.pdbx_strand_id
1 'polypeptide(L)'
;MSQDGKSSTALSGQTAGFITIAVGFAILISSYVTDNPWLIIPVVLIEVGFYGLVMGAFAGLRGERAPPGGFRWGTDPAYTMFWGSLLVLIGALWLVNDIWPNNIPALAASFLIWIGIAVMILSKKGATKTRVW
;
A
#
# COMPACT_ATOMS: atom_id res chain seq x y z
N MET A 1 39.24 -6.34 -4.34
CA MET A 1 38.32 -6.40 -3.20
C MET A 1 38.12 -4.98 -2.70
N SER A 2 37.01 -4.33 -3.07
CA SER A 2 36.63 -3.01 -2.56
C SER A 2 35.54 -3.20 -1.52
N GLN A 3 35.73 -2.55 -0.37
CA GLN A 3 35.15 -2.87 0.93
C GLN A 3 34.05 -1.87 1.32
N ASP A 4 33.39 -1.23 0.36
CA ASP A 4 32.26 -0.35 0.61
C ASP A 4 30.98 -0.94 0.02
N GLY A 5 30.41 -1.90 0.75
CA GLY A 5 29.12 -2.52 0.50
C GLY A 5 27.93 -1.59 0.74
N LYS A 6 28.02 -0.31 0.32
CA LYS A 6 26.82 0.52 0.14
C LYS A 6 26.15 0.06 -1.13
N SER A 7 25.29 -0.96 -1.02
CA SER A 7 24.27 -1.21 -2.02
C SER A 7 23.44 0.07 -2.12
N SER A 8 23.72 0.88 -3.13
CA SER A 8 22.82 1.94 -3.56
C SER A 8 21.43 1.33 -3.60
N THR A 9 20.50 1.87 -2.80
CA THR A 9 19.08 1.56 -2.85
C THR A 9 18.52 2.14 -4.16
N ALA A 10 19.08 1.72 -5.29
CA ALA A 10 18.59 2.07 -6.60
C ALA A 10 17.15 1.56 -6.67
N LEU A 11 16.23 2.44 -7.07
CA LEU A 11 14.88 2.03 -7.46
C LEU A 11 15.02 0.80 -8.36
N SER A 12 14.43 -0.33 -7.97
CA SER A 12 14.46 -1.49 -8.84
C SER A 12 13.78 -1.11 -10.16
N GLY A 13 14.31 -1.58 -11.29
CA GLY A 13 13.69 -1.32 -12.61
C GLY A 13 12.21 -1.71 -12.65
N GLN A 14 11.81 -2.69 -11.83
CA GLN A 14 10.42 -3.07 -11.62
C GLN A 14 9.59 -1.96 -10.97
N THR A 15 10.07 -1.36 -9.88
CA THR A 15 9.37 -0.25 -9.21
C THR A 15 9.31 0.98 -10.11
N ALA A 16 10.39 1.28 -10.84
CA ALA A 16 10.41 2.39 -11.78
C ALA A 16 9.40 2.19 -12.92
N GLY A 17 9.38 1.00 -13.54
CA GLY A 17 8.40 0.66 -14.58
C GLY A 17 6.96 0.69 -14.08
N PHE A 18 6.71 0.19 -12.86
CA PHE A 18 5.38 0.26 -12.25
C PHE A 18 4.92 1.71 -12.05
N ILE A 19 5.77 2.58 -11.51
CA ILE A 19 5.44 4.00 -11.30
C ILE A 19 5.12 4.67 -12.63
N THR A 20 5.89 4.41 -13.70
CA THR A 20 5.61 4.98 -15.02
C THR A 20 4.25 4.53 -15.55
N ILE A 21 3.90 3.24 -15.42
CA ILE A 21 2.59 2.71 -15.83
C ILE A 21 1.48 3.36 -15.01
N ALA A 22 1.64 3.43 -13.69
CA ALA A 22 0.65 3.99 -12.77
C ALA A 22 0.36 5.48 -13.09
N VAL A 23 1.42 6.28 -13.20
CA VAL A 23 1.29 7.70 -13.57
C VAL A 23 0.68 7.86 -14.96
N GLY A 24 1.09 7.04 -15.94
CA GLY A 24 0.53 7.07 -17.29
C GLY A 24 -0.96 6.72 -17.32
N PHE A 25 -1.36 5.69 -16.56
CA PHE A 25 -2.75 5.26 -16.47
C PHE A 25 -3.62 6.31 -15.75
N ALA A 26 -3.11 6.91 -14.66
CA ALA A 26 -3.80 7.98 -13.96
C ALA A 26 -4.01 9.22 -14.83
N ILE A 27 -3.01 9.59 -15.64
CA ILE A 27 -3.14 10.68 -16.62
C ILE A 27 -4.19 10.31 -17.68
N LEU A 28 -4.19 9.08 -18.20
CA LEU A 28 -5.17 8.64 -19.20
C LEU A 28 -6.60 8.71 -18.66
N ILE A 29 -6.87 8.23 -17.44
CA ILE A 29 -8.20 8.33 -16.83
C ILE A 29 -8.60 9.80 -16.68
N SER A 30 -7.70 10.60 -16.09
CA SER A 30 -7.99 11.99 -15.81
C SER A 30 -8.27 12.82 -17.07
N SER A 31 -7.50 12.59 -18.14
CA SER A 31 -7.55 13.39 -19.37
C SER A 31 -8.51 12.88 -20.44
N TYR A 32 -8.80 11.57 -20.51
CA TYR A 32 -9.64 11.02 -21.58
C TYR A 32 -11.00 10.51 -21.10
N VAL A 33 -11.16 10.23 -19.80
CA VAL A 33 -12.40 9.61 -19.28
C VAL A 33 -13.26 10.63 -18.52
N THR A 34 -12.63 11.55 -17.79
CA THR A 34 -13.34 12.38 -16.80
C THR A 34 -13.08 13.88 -16.89
N ASP A 35 -12.15 14.35 -17.74
CA ASP A 35 -11.70 15.75 -17.84
C ASP A 35 -11.45 16.43 -16.48
N ASN A 36 -11.09 15.65 -15.47
CA ASN A 36 -10.92 16.10 -14.09
C ASN A 36 -9.49 15.78 -13.62
N PRO A 37 -8.61 16.80 -13.52
CA PRO A 37 -7.22 16.61 -13.10
C PRO A 37 -7.08 16.09 -11.66
N TRP A 38 -8.11 16.28 -10.83
CA TRP A 38 -8.07 15.85 -9.42
C TRP A 38 -8.17 14.34 -9.24
N LEU A 39 -8.67 13.61 -10.24
CA LEU A 39 -8.80 12.15 -10.19
C LEU A 39 -7.46 11.41 -10.37
N ILE A 40 -6.39 12.11 -10.78
CA ILE A 40 -5.04 11.54 -10.84
C ILE A 40 -4.61 11.03 -9.47
N ILE A 41 -4.85 11.82 -8.42
CA ILE A 41 -4.41 11.52 -7.05
C ILE A 41 -5.03 10.21 -6.54
N PRO A 42 -6.37 10.04 -6.51
CA PRO A 42 -6.97 8.81 -6.01
C PRO A 42 -6.64 7.58 -6.87
N VAL A 43 -6.46 7.73 -8.19
CA VAL A 43 -6.05 6.62 -9.06
C VAL A 43 -4.64 6.15 -8.73
N VAL A 44 -3.67 7.07 -8.62
CA VAL A 44 -2.29 6.72 -8.25
C VAL A 44 -2.25 6.08 -6.84
N LEU A 45 -3.04 6.58 -5.90
CA LEU A 45 -3.13 5.99 -4.55
C LEU A 45 -3.60 4.53 -4.60
N ILE A 46 -4.61 4.23 -5.40
CA ILE A 46 -5.11 2.87 -5.58
C ILE A 46 -4.04 1.98 -6.22
N GLU A 47 -3.37 2.44 -7.27
CA GLU A 47 -2.37 1.63 -7.97
C GLU A 47 -1.15 1.33 -7.11
N VAL A 48 -0.57 2.37 -6.48
CA VAL A 48 0.58 2.21 -5.57
C VAL A 48 0.19 1.37 -4.36
N GLY A 49 -1.01 1.57 -3.83
CA GLY A 49 -1.56 0.77 -2.74
C GLY A 49 -1.71 -0.70 -3.12
N PHE A 50 -2.25 -0.97 -4.30
CA PHE A 50 -2.43 -2.32 -4.83
C PHE A 50 -1.09 -3.00 -5.08
N TYR A 51 -0.10 -2.29 -5.62
CA TYR A 51 1.26 -2.78 -5.76
C TYR A 51 1.88 -3.14 -4.40
N GLY A 52 1.70 -2.30 -3.39
CA GLY A 52 2.11 -2.60 -2.02
C GLY A 52 1.44 -3.87 -1.46
N LEU A 53 0.14 -4.03 -1.70
CA LEU A 53 -0.63 -5.22 -1.30
C LEU A 53 -0.11 -6.50 -1.99
N VAL A 54 0.11 -6.46 -3.30
CA VAL A 54 0.66 -7.58 -4.08
C VAL A 54 2.07 -7.92 -3.60
N MET A 55 2.91 -6.91 -3.40
CA MET A 55 4.26 -7.09 -2.87
C MET A 55 4.25 -7.73 -1.49
N GLY A 56 3.35 -7.31 -0.60
CA GLY A 56 3.17 -7.90 0.72
C GLY A 56 2.61 -9.33 0.66
N ALA A 57 1.60 -9.60 -0.18
CA ALA A 57 0.97 -10.92 -0.35
C ALA A 57 1.93 -11.99 -0.86
N PHE A 58 2.78 -11.61 -1.82
CA PHE A 58 3.74 -12.53 -2.41
C PHE A 58 5.14 -12.45 -1.77
N ALA A 59 5.31 -11.69 -0.69
CA ALA A 59 6.59 -11.61 0.02
C ALA A 59 7.02 -12.97 0.58
N GLY A 60 6.07 -13.81 1.00
CA GLY A 60 6.35 -15.18 1.48
C GLY A 60 6.97 -16.10 0.41
N LEU A 61 6.72 -15.84 -0.88
CA LEU A 61 7.33 -16.58 -1.99
C LEU A 61 8.79 -16.18 -2.26
N ARG A 62 9.25 -15.06 -1.70
CA ARG A 62 10.61 -14.52 -1.88
C ARG A 62 11.60 -14.98 -0.80
N GLY A 63 11.16 -15.87 0.09
CA GLY A 63 11.90 -16.36 1.25
C GLY A 63 11.91 -15.37 2.41
N GLU A 64 12.03 -15.87 3.65
CA GLU A 64 12.16 -15.05 4.87
C GLU A 64 13.49 -14.28 4.87
N ARG A 65 13.58 -13.23 4.07
CA ARG A 65 14.64 -12.23 4.15
C ARG A 65 14.11 -11.00 4.86
N ALA A 66 13.66 -11.18 6.10
CA ALA A 66 13.51 -10.07 7.02
C ALA A 66 14.93 -9.70 7.50
N PRO A 67 15.50 -8.54 7.12
CA PRO A 67 16.79 -8.13 7.65
C PRO A 67 16.66 -7.94 9.17
N PRO A 68 17.68 -8.32 9.98
CA PRO A 68 17.67 -8.01 11.40
C PRO A 68 17.78 -6.49 11.56
N GLY A 69 16.66 -5.82 11.86
CA GLY A 69 16.70 -4.40 12.26
C GLY A 69 15.62 -3.43 11.78
N GLY A 70 14.47 -3.83 11.21
CA GLY A 70 13.36 -2.86 11.11
C GLY A 70 12.17 -3.19 10.22
N PHE A 71 11.00 -2.70 10.65
CA PHE A 71 9.78 -2.60 9.84
C PHE A 71 10.00 -1.62 8.69
N ARG A 72 10.18 -2.14 7.46
CA ARG A 72 10.31 -1.30 6.25
C ARG A 72 9.35 -1.79 5.16
N TRP A 73 8.83 -0.84 4.39
CA TRP A 73 7.98 -1.12 3.24
C TRP A 73 8.76 -1.93 2.20
N GLY A 74 8.16 -3.01 1.70
CA GLY A 74 8.77 -3.95 0.76
C GLY A 74 9.57 -5.10 1.41
N THR A 75 9.90 -5.02 2.71
CA THR A 75 10.64 -6.08 3.43
C THR A 75 9.81 -6.78 4.49
N ASP A 76 8.95 -6.06 5.22
CA ASP A 76 7.97 -6.68 6.11
C ASP A 76 6.64 -6.86 5.37
N PRO A 77 6.18 -8.12 5.15
CA PRO A 77 4.93 -8.41 4.46
C PRO A 77 3.72 -7.73 5.10
N ALA A 78 3.61 -7.76 6.43
CA ALA A 78 2.47 -7.23 7.15
C ALA A 78 2.45 -5.71 7.13
N TYR A 79 3.61 -5.07 7.29
CA TYR A 79 3.75 -3.62 7.17
C TYR A 79 3.40 -3.15 5.74
N THR A 80 3.91 -3.84 4.73
CA THR A 80 3.68 -3.47 3.31
C THR A 80 2.21 -3.64 2.92
N MET A 81 1.56 -4.72 3.37
CA MET A 81 0.12 -4.92 3.19
C MET A 81 -0.72 -3.85 3.91
N PHE A 82 -0.36 -3.50 5.14
CA PHE A 82 -1.08 -2.48 5.91
C PHE A 82 -1.08 -1.14 5.19
N TRP A 83 0.10 -0.64 4.82
CA TRP A 83 0.21 0.63 4.09
C TRP A 83 -0.36 0.55 2.68
N GLY A 84 -0.20 -0.57 1.99
CA GLY A 84 -0.80 -0.79 0.68
C GLY A 84 -2.32 -0.70 0.73
N SER A 85 -2.95 -1.43 1.66
CA SER A 85 -4.42 -1.41 1.83
C SER A 85 -4.95 -0.06 2.32
N LEU A 86 -4.18 0.69 3.11
CA LEU A 86 -4.54 2.06 3.51
C LEU A 86 -4.60 2.99 2.29
N LEU A 87 -3.60 2.95 1.41
CA LEU A 87 -3.57 3.79 0.21
C LEU A 87 -4.73 3.46 -0.74
N VAL A 88 -5.04 2.16 -0.93
CA VAL A 88 -6.23 1.73 -1.70
C VAL A 88 -7.51 2.26 -1.06
N LEU A 89 -7.65 2.15 0.26
CA LEU A 89 -8.84 2.64 0.95
C LEU A 89 -9.01 4.15 0.76
N ILE A 90 -7.95 4.94 0.97
CA ILE A 90 -8.03 6.40 0.83
C ILE A 90 -8.39 6.78 -0.60
N GLY A 91 -7.76 6.18 -1.61
CA GLY A 91 -8.09 6.42 -3.01
C GLY A 91 -9.53 6.01 -3.35
N ALA A 92 -10.01 4.88 -2.83
CA ALA A 92 -11.38 4.43 -3.03
C ALA A 92 -12.40 5.35 -2.36
N LEU A 93 -12.16 5.77 -1.11
CA LEU A 93 -13.04 6.70 -0.39
C LEU A 93 -13.13 8.05 -1.12
N TRP A 94 -12.03 8.51 -1.70
CA TRP A 94 -12.02 9.71 -2.52
C TRP A 94 -12.90 9.53 -3.77
N LEU A 95 -12.74 8.46 -4.54
CA LEU A 95 -13.58 8.19 -5.72
C LEU A 95 -15.07 8.09 -5.36
N VAL A 96 -15.39 7.43 -4.24
CA VAL A 96 -16.78 7.32 -3.76
C VAL A 96 -17.34 8.70 -3.37
N ASN A 97 -16.53 9.56 -2.77
CA ASN A 97 -16.93 10.92 -2.42
C ASN A 97 -17.11 11.82 -3.65
N ASP A 98 -16.32 11.61 -4.71
CA ASP A 98 -16.46 12.33 -5.98
C ASP A 98 -17.79 12.01 -6.67
N ILE A 99 -18.20 10.73 -6.67
CA ILE A 99 -19.47 10.27 -7.25
C ILE A 99 -20.66 10.64 -6.37
N TRP A 100 -20.53 10.50 -5.05
CA TRP A 100 -21.59 10.79 -4.07
C TRP A 100 -21.15 11.78 -3.00
N PRO A 101 -21.13 13.09 -3.34
CA PRO A 101 -20.88 14.13 -2.35
C PRO A 101 -22.02 14.11 -1.33
N ASN A 102 -21.68 14.26 -0.03
CA ASN A 102 -22.54 14.21 1.18
C ASN A 102 -22.59 12.87 1.95
N ASN A 103 -21.87 11.84 1.51
CA ASN A 103 -21.81 10.55 2.24
C ASN A 103 -20.68 10.46 3.27
N ILE A 104 -20.20 11.60 3.80
CA ILE A 104 -19.08 11.67 4.76
C ILE A 104 -19.26 10.72 5.96
N PRO A 105 -20.45 10.61 6.60
CA PRO A 105 -20.63 9.68 7.72
C PRO A 105 -20.39 8.21 7.32
N ALA A 106 -20.83 7.80 6.13
CA ALA A 106 -20.64 6.43 5.64
C ALA A 106 -19.17 6.15 5.26
N LEU A 107 -18.47 7.14 4.70
CA LEU A 107 -17.03 7.08 4.42
C LEU A 107 -16.23 6.93 5.72
N ALA A 108 -16.57 7.72 6.73
CA ALA A 108 -15.95 7.63 8.05
C ALA A 108 -16.20 6.28 8.72
N ALA A 109 -17.43 5.75 8.64
CA ALA A 109 -17.76 4.42 9.13
C ALA A 109 -16.92 3.32 8.43
N SER A 110 -16.79 3.40 7.10
CA SER A 110 -15.97 2.48 6.30
C SER A 110 -14.50 2.52 6.71
N PHE A 111 -13.97 3.72 6.97
CA PHE A 111 -12.61 3.90 7.47
C PHE A 111 -12.40 3.31 8.87
N LEU A 112 -13.34 3.52 9.79
CA LEU A 112 -13.31 2.95 11.13
C LEU A 112 -13.39 1.42 11.13
N ILE A 113 -14.24 0.84 10.27
CA ILE A 113 -14.33 -0.61 10.07
C ILE A 113 -12.98 -1.15 9.61
N TRP A 114 -12.37 -0.50 8.62
CA TRP A 114 -11.05 -0.91 8.14
C TRP A 114 -9.98 -0.82 9.24
N ILE A 115 -9.94 0.26 10.03
CA ILE A 115 -9.02 0.39 11.17
C ILE A 115 -9.23 -0.76 12.16
N GLY A 116 -10.48 -1.05 12.51
CA GLY A 116 -10.82 -2.13 13.45
C GLY A 116 -10.28 -3.48 12.96
N ILE A 117 -10.50 -3.80 11.68
CA ILE A 117 -9.99 -5.04 11.06
C ILE A 117 -8.46 -5.04 11.05
N ALA A 118 -7.83 -3.94 10.65
CA ALA A 118 -6.38 -3.82 10.57
C ALA A 118 -5.72 -4.02 11.94
N VAL A 119 -6.26 -3.41 13.00
CA VAL A 119 -5.79 -3.61 14.37
C VAL A 119 -5.95 -5.06 14.80
N MET A 120 -7.10 -5.70 14.53
CA MET A 120 -7.29 -7.12 14.86
C MET A 120 -6.26 -8.03 14.19
N ILE A 121 -5.95 -7.79 12.90
CA ILE A 121 -4.95 -8.56 12.14
C ILE A 121 -3.55 -8.36 12.72
N LEU A 122 -3.19 -7.12 13.06
CA LEU A 122 -1.87 -6.79 13.62
C LEU A 122 -1.72 -7.33 15.06
N SER A 123 -2.78 -7.29 15.87
CA SER A 123 -2.76 -7.80 17.26
C SER A 123 -2.68 -9.32 17.35
N LYS A 124 -3.22 -10.08 16.39
CA LYS A 124 -3.15 -11.55 16.38
C LYS A 124 -1.71 -12.09 16.41
N LYS A 125 -0.72 -11.37 15.88
CA LYS A 125 0.70 -11.77 15.91
C LYS A 125 1.38 -11.54 17.27
N GLY A 126 0.80 -10.73 18.17
CA GLY A 126 1.36 -10.45 19.50
C GLY A 126 0.94 -11.43 20.60
N ALA A 127 -0.15 -12.18 20.39
CA ALA A 127 -0.75 -13.03 21.43
C ALA A 127 -0.09 -14.41 21.61
N THR A 128 0.94 -14.75 20.82
CA THR A 128 1.63 -16.06 20.83
C THR A 128 3.03 -16.00 21.46
N LYS A 129 3.24 -15.14 22.47
CA LYS A 129 4.45 -15.16 23.29
C LYS A 129 4.12 -15.17 24.78
N THR A 130 3.60 -16.28 25.29
CA THR A 130 3.74 -16.66 26.71
C THR A 130 3.36 -18.12 26.92
N ARG A 131 4.34 -19.01 26.77
CA ARG A 131 4.58 -20.15 27.69
C ARG A 131 5.93 -20.75 27.34
N VAL A 132 6.97 -20.19 27.96
CA VAL A 132 8.19 -20.93 28.22
C VAL A 132 8.00 -21.43 29.66
N TRP A 133 7.87 -22.76 29.80
CA TRP A 133 8.07 -23.45 31.07
C TRP A 133 9.56 -23.72 31.22
#